data_AF-A0A9N9SBI2-F1
#
_entry.id   AF-A0A9N9SBI2-F1
#
_cell.length_a   1.000
_cell.length_b   1.000
_cell.length_c   1.000
_cell.angle_alpha   90.00
_cell.angle_beta   90.00
_cell.angle_gamma   90.00
#
_symmetry.space_group_name_H-M   'P 1'
#
loop_
_entity.id
_entity.type
_entity.pdbx_description
1 polymer ?
#
loop_
_entity_poly.entity_id
_entity_poly.type
_entity_poly.pdbx_seq_one_letter_code
_entity_poly.pdbx_strand_id
1 'polypeptide(L)'
;MNFNVVFSNKLLIISSAAALLGPYYAWKYFISVYKSLRRQYDEEVIFHARHDCVVMYTGSKGMSGWPPYKGRIVPDITNENCLDVLYEPMIYFINTAEKSLDVACMMIGINKIFEALIVASKKGVKVRMLLNREHVNNTHMLSNVRECIRQGIEVQMYISHIPEMSSIMHYKFIVKDHSESGGYSSGYLFTGSMNINRSAVMENYEDIVFSSDQYVVKAFHENFEKCFRYIKMENESLNQQWLLDKQDLIRERQHDLAILQEDEYQKIFIFFSSVIQTLGEQLKLRQQVIATATVYFKRFYARNSLKCIDPLLLAPTCIFLASKVEEFGVISNSRLITTCQTVIKNKFGYAYSQEFPYRTNHILECEFYLLENLDCCLIVYQPYRPLLQLIQDIGHEEQLLTLAWRIVNDSLRTDVSLLYPPYQIAIGCLQIACVILQKDHKAWFAELNVDIEKIQEIARYIINLFELWKTYDEKKEIQGLLGKMPKPKPAPQR
;
A
#
# COMPACT_ATOMS: atom_id res chain seq x y z
N MET A 1 30.52 -90.81 -31.63
CA MET A 1 31.68 -90.02 -31.15
C MET A 1 31.55 -88.49 -31.37
N ASN A 2 30.35 -87.88 -31.45
CA ASN A 2 30.24 -86.43 -31.78
C ASN A 2 29.29 -85.57 -30.91
N PHE A 3 28.62 -86.11 -29.90
CA PHE A 3 27.70 -85.30 -29.07
C PHE A 3 28.42 -84.44 -28.01
N ASN A 4 29.47 -84.96 -27.36
CA ASN A 4 30.18 -84.23 -26.30
C ASN A 4 30.99 -83.04 -26.80
N VAL A 5 31.55 -83.09 -28.01
CA VAL A 5 32.31 -81.98 -28.61
C VAL A 5 31.38 -80.83 -29.01
N VAL A 6 30.19 -81.14 -29.56
CA VAL A 6 29.18 -80.13 -29.90
C VAL A 6 28.61 -79.45 -28.64
N PHE A 7 28.39 -80.22 -27.57
CA PHE A 7 27.89 -79.67 -26.30
C PHE A 7 28.94 -78.78 -25.61
N SER A 8 30.21 -79.20 -25.60
CA SER A 8 31.33 -78.42 -25.07
C SER A 8 31.52 -77.10 -25.82
N ASN A 9 31.44 -77.11 -27.15
CA ASN A 9 31.55 -75.90 -27.96
C ASN A 9 30.37 -74.94 -27.77
N LYS A 10 29.15 -75.46 -27.59
CA LYS A 10 27.98 -74.61 -27.23
C LYS A 10 28.14 -73.98 -25.86
N LEU A 11 28.62 -74.72 -24.86
CA LEU A 11 28.87 -74.17 -23.52
C LEU A 11 29.96 -73.09 -23.53
N LEU A 12 31.02 -73.29 -24.32
CA LEU A 12 32.11 -72.31 -24.49
C LEU A 12 31.62 -71.02 -25.17
N ILE A 13 30.75 -71.12 -26.19
CA ILE A 13 30.15 -69.97 -26.86
C ILE A 13 29.21 -69.22 -25.91
N ILE A 14 28.40 -69.94 -25.12
CA ILE A 14 27.50 -69.33 -24.12
C ILE A 14 28.31 -68.65 -23.01
N SER A 15 29.39 -69.27 -22.53
CA SER A 15 30.24 -68.68 -21.47
C SER A 15 31.02 -67.47 -21.96
N SER A 16 31.51 -67.48 -23.20
CA SER A 16 32.18 -66.32 -23.82
C SER A 16 31.21 -65.19 -24.17
N ALA A 17 29.98 -65.49 -24.60
CA ALA A 17 28.93 -64.49 -24.75
C ALA A 17 28.53 -63.87 -23.40
N ALA A 18 28.40 -64.69 -22.34
CA ALA A 18 28.13 -64.21 -20.98
C ALA A 18 29.27 -63.34 -20.43
N ALA A 19 30.53 -63.67 -20.75
CA ALA A 19 31.70 -62.88 -20.39
C ALA A 19 31.74 -61.51 -21.09
N LEU A 20 31.09 -61.36 -22.25
CA LEU A 20 30.99 -60.09 -22.99
C LEU A 20 29.80 -59.23 -22.55
N LEU A 21 28.74 -59.84 -21.98
CA LEU A 21 27.57 -59.10 -21.51
C LEU A 21 27.89 -58.15 -20.35
N GLY A 22 28.69 -58.59 -19.38
CA GLY A 22 29.11 -57.75 -18.23
C GLY A 22 29.83 -56.45 -18.66
N PRO A 23 30.92 -56.54 -19.43
CA PRO A 23 31.61 -55.37 -20.00
C PRO A 23 30.70 -54.51 -20.88
N TYR A 24 29.81 -55.11 -21.69
CA TYR A 24 28.86 -54.37 -22.52
C TYR A 24 27.85 -53.54 -21.70
N TYR A 25 27.27 -54.12 -20.64
CA TYR A 25 26.37 -53.39 -19.75
C TYR A 25 27.11 -52.32 -18.93
N ALA A 26 28.32 -52.60 -18.46
CA ALA A 26 29.16 -51.61 -17.78
C ALA A 26 29.52 -50.44 -18.70
N TRP A 27 29.88 -50.71 -19.96
CA TRP A 27 30.13 -49.70 -20.98
C TRP A 27 28.87 -48.86 -21.30
N LYS A 28 27.72 -49.51 -21.46
CA LYS A 28 26.44 -48.83 -21.70
C LYS A 28 26.06 -47.91 -20.52
N TYR A 29 26.25 -48.37 -19.28
CA TYR A 29 26.05 -47.57 -18.08
C TYR A 29 27.02 -46.38 -18.04
N PHE A 30 28.31 -46.61 -18.27
CA PHE A 30 29.32 -45.55 -18.32
C PHE A 30 28.99 -44.48 -19.37
N ILE A 31 28.62 -44.87 -20.59
CA ILE A 31 28.20 -43.91 -21.64
C ILE A 31 26.95 -43.15 -21.20
N SER A 32 25.98 -43.80 -20.57
CA SER A 32 24.76 -43.14 -20.09
C SER A 32 25.07 -42.09 -19.04
N VAL A 33 25.93 -42.42 -18.07
CA VAL A 33 26.39 -41.49 -17.03
C VAL A 33 27.20 -40.35 -17.64
N TYR A 34 28.14 -40.65 -18.55
CA TYR A 34 28.93 -39.65 -19.25
C TYR A 34 28.03 -38.68 -20.04
N LYS A 35 27.05 -39.17 -20.78
CA LYS A 35 26.08 -38.32 -21.50
C LYS A 35 25.26 -37.43 -20.56
N SER A 36 24.85 -37.97 -19.41
CA SER A 36 24.12 -37.20 -18.39
C SER A 36 24.99 -36.09 -17.79
N LEU A 37 26.21 -36.41 -17.36
CA LEU A 37 27.16 -35.44 -16.81
C LEU A 37 27.56 -34.39 -17.85
N ARG A 38 27.75 -34.82 -19.11
CA ARG A 38 28.07 -33.89 -20.20
C ARG A 38 26.94 -32.90 -20.45
N ARG A 39 25.69 -33.38 -20.42
CA ARG A 39 24.52 -32.52 -20.55
C ARG A 39 24.40 -31.53 -19.39
N GLN A 40 24.60 -31.98 -18.16
CA GLN A 40 24.61 -31.10 -16.97
C GLN A 40 25.70 -30.03 -17.08
N TYR A 41 26.91 -30.42 -17.49
CA TYR A 41 28.01 -29.49 -17.73
C TYR A 41 27.67 -28.48 -18.82
N ASP A 42 27.13 -28.92 -19.96
CA ASP A 42 26.76 -28.02 -21.06
C ASP A 42 25.61 -27.05 -20.63
N GLU A 43 24.68 -27.51 -19.78
CA GLU A 43 23.62 -26.68 -19.18
C GLU A 43 24.18 -25.64 -18.19
N GLU A 44 25.12 -26.01 -17.32
CA GLU A 44 25.81 -25.09 -16.41
C GLU A 44 26.62 -24.04 -17.16
N VAL A 45 27.35 -24.44 -18.20
CA VAL A 45 28.13 -23.50 -19.03
C VAL A 45 27.23 -22.48 -19.70
N ILE A 46 26.08 -22.90 -20.24
CA ILE A 46 25.09 -21.98 -20.82
C ILE A 46 24.47 -21.09 -19.75
N PHE A 47 24.17 -21.64 -18.57
CA PHE A 47 23.64 -20.88 -17.45
C PHE A 47 24.60 -19.75 -17.06
N HIS A 48 25.88 -20.05 -16.83
CA HIS A 48 26.88 -19.03 -16.51
C HIS A 48 27.06 -18.02 -17.65
N ALA A 49 27.13 -18.47 -18.90
CA ALA A 49 27.23 -17.56 -20.04
C ALA A 49 26.04 -16.59 -20.12
N ARG A 50 24.82 -17.03 -19.79
CA ARG A 50 23.61 -16.19 -19.75
C ARG A 50 23.55 -15.23 -18.56
N HIS A 51 24.33 -15.50 -17.51
CA HIS A 51 24.42 -14.66 -16.32
C HIS A 51 25.69 -13.79 -16.27
N ASP A 52 26.58 -13.94 -17.26
CA ASP A 52 27.79 -13.14 -17.47
C ASP A 52 27.91 -12.76 -18.96
N CYS A 53 26.99 -11.92 -19.43
CA CYS A 53 26.98 -11.41 -20.81
C CYS A 53 26.37 -10.02 -20.90
N VAL A 54 26.61 -9.37 -22.05
CA VAL A 54 25.98 -8.10 -22.40
C VAL A 54 25.07 -8.33 -23.60
N VAL A 55 23.80 -7.99 -23.45
CA VAL A 55 22.81 -8.04 -24.52
C VAL A 55 22.59 -6.63 -25.05
N MET A 56 22.86 -6.44 -26.33
CA MET A 56 22.67 -5.17 -27.02
C MET A 56 21.37 -5.19 -27.82
N TYR A 57 20.50 -4.22 -27.55
CA TYR A 57 19.30 -3.93 -28.33
C TYR A 57 19.56 -2.75 -29.25
N THR A 58 19.10 -2.86 -30.49
CA THR A 58 19.40 -1.85 -31.51
C THR A 58 18.18 -1.64 -32.39
N GLY A 59 17.19 -0.92 -31.88
CA GLY A 59 15.97 -0.55 -32.59
C GLY A 59 15.45 -1.64 -33.54
N SER A 60 15.20 -1.25 -34.80
CA SER A 60 14.73 -2.13 -35.87
C SER A 60 15.69 -3.26 -36.28
N LYS A 61 16.90 -3.34 -35.71
CA LYS A 61 17.92 -4.36 -36.00
C LYS A 61 17.94 -5.51 -34.99
N GLY A 62 17.03 -5.54 -34.01
CA GLY A 62 16.91 -6.64 -33.05
C GLY A 62 18.02 -6.67 -31.99
N MET A 63 18.30 -7.86 -31.43
CA MET A 63 19.24 -8.05 -30.32
C MET A 63 20.46 -8.90 -30.66
N SER A 64 21.56 -8.73 -29.92
CA SER A 64 22.78 -9.56 -30.05
C SER A 64 23.46 -9.74 -28.70
N GLY A 65 24.32 -10.75 -28.57
CA GLY A 65 25.08 -11.02 -27.34
C GLY A 65 24.42 -12.01 -26.38
N TRP A 66 23.25 -12.55 -26.72
CA TRP A 66 22.53 -13.55 -25.92
C TRP A 66 22.97 -14.98 -26.24
N PRO A 67 23.53 -15.76 -25.29
CA PRO A 67 23.95 -17.14 -25.56
C PRO A 67 22.77 -18.13 -25.76
N PRO A 68 22.93 -19.15 -26.64
CA PRO A 68 24.13 -19.49 -27.42
C PRO A 68 24.20 -18.78 -28.79
N TYR A 69 23.35 -17.78 -29.03
CA TYR A 69 23.25 -17.12 -30.32
C TYR A 69 24.50 -16.28 -30.61
N LYS A 70 25.28 -16.74 -31.59
CA LYS A 70 26.48 -16.02 -32.07
C LYS A 70 26.15 -14.85 -33.00
N GLY A 71 24.97 -14.90 -33.62
CA GLY A 71 24.47 -13.90 -34.56
C GLY A 71 23.46 -12.96 -33.92
N ARG A 72 23.08 -11.95 -34.70
CA ARG A 72 22.00 -11.02 -34.38
C ARG A 72 20.64 -11.71 -34.54
N ILE A 73 19.79 -11.57 -33.54
CA ILE A 73 18.42 -12.08 -33.50
C ILE A 73 17.49 -10.96 -33.91
N VAL A 74 16.84 -11.10 -35.07
CA VAL A 74 15.89 -10.13 -35.60
C VAL A 74 14.48 -10.68 -35.40
N PRO A 75 13.57 -9.94 -34.76
CA PRO A 75 12.18 -10.38 -34.57
C PRO A 75 11.47 -10.45 -35.93
N ASP A 76 10.75 -11.53 -36.20
CA ASP A 76 9.92 -11.64 -37.39
C ASP A 76 8.62 -10.84 -37.21
N ILE A 77 8.55 -9.67 -37.82
CA ILE A 77 7.44 -8.70 -37.70
C ILE A 77 6.09 -9.30 -38.16
N THR A 78 6.09 -10.43 -38.89
CA THR A 78 4.86 -11.11 -39.35
C THR A 78 4.21 -11.99 -38.29
N ASN A 79 4.89 -12.25 -37.16
CA ASN A 79 4.40 -13.11 -36.08
C ASN A 79 3.87 -12.27 -34.90
N GLU A 80 2.67 -12.58 -34.41
CA GLU A 80 2.06 -11.89 -33.25
C GLU A 80 2.91 -11.98 -31.97
N ASN A 81 3.71 -13.05 -31.81
CA ASN A 81 4.60 -13.26 -30.66
C ASN A 81 6.06 -12.87 -30.94
N CYS A 82 6.33 -12.09 -31.98
CA CYS A 82 7.69 -11.76 -32.42
C CYS A 82 8.58 -11.10 -31.35
N LEU A 83 7.97 -10.42 -30.38
CA LEU A 83 8.67 -9.70 -29.31
C LEU A 83 9.15 -10.62 -28.20
N ASP A 84 8.64 -11.84 -28.09
CA ASP A 84 8.94 -12.74 -26.98
C ASP A 84 10.41 -13.15 -26.94
N VAL A 85 10.98 -13.32 -28.13
CA VAL A 85 12.40 -13.62 -28.28
C VAL A 85 13.24 -12.46 -27.74
N LEU A 86 12.80 -11.21 -27.92
CA LEU A 86 13.52 -10.05 -27.39
C LEU A 86 13.40 -9.91 -25.87
N TYR A 87 12.33 -10.44 -25.28
CA TYR A 87 12.16 -10.43 -23.83
C TYR A 87 12.82 -11.63 -23.13
N GLU A 88 13.27 -12.64 -23.89
CA GLU A 88 13.87 -13.87 -23.36
C GLU A 88 14.97 -13.61 -22.33
N PRO A 89 15.94 -12.68 -22.52
CA PRO A 89 17.01 -12.47 -21.54
C PRO A 89 16.48 -12.05 -20.17
N MET A 90 15.54 -11.10 -20.13
CA MET A 90 14.91 -10.61 -18.90
C MET A 90 14.07 -11.71 -18.23
N ILE A 91 13.24 -12.40 -19.01
CA ILE A 91 12.35 -13.45 -18.51
C ILE A 91 13.16 -14.64 -17.99
N TYR A 92 14.23 -15.03 -18.68
CA TYR A 92 15.12 -16.12 -18.27
C TYR A 92 15.80 -15.81 -16.94
N PHE A 93 16.31 -14.58 -16.78
CA PHE A 93 16.94 -14.15 -15.53
C PHE A 93 15.99 -14.24 -14.33
N ILE A 94 14.74 -13.77 -14.50
CA ILE A 94 13.71 -13.83 -13.45
C ILE A 94 13.30 -15.29 -13.17
N ASN A 95 13.05 -16.08 -14.20
CA ASN A 95 12.53 -17.45 -14.06
C ASN A 95 13.53 -18.44 -13.45
N THR A 96 14.82 -18.11 -13.49
CA THR A 96 15.92 -18.91 -12.92
C THR A 96 16.32 -18.44 -11.51
N ALA A 97 15.49 -17.63 -10.86
CA ALA A 97 15.67 -17.28 -9.45
C ALA A 97 15.18 -18.42 -8.54
N GLU A 98 15.94 -18.69 -7.49
CA GLU A 98 15.64 -19.78 -6.53
C GLU A 98 15.29 -19.27 -5.13
N LYS A 99 15.87 -18.14 -4.71
CA LYS A 99 15.78 -17.62 -3.33
C LYS A 99 15.14 -16.24 -3.28
N SER A 100 15.63 -15.29 -4.07
CA SER A 100 15.20 -13.90 -3.97
C SER A 100 15.35 -13.10 -5.26
N LEU A 101 14.46 -12.12 -5.44
CA LEU A 101 14.51 -11.12 -6.50
C LEU A 101 14.25 -9.73 -5.93
N ASP A 102 15.24 -8.86 -6.02
CA ASP A 102 15.16 -7.46 -5.64
C ASP A 102 15.16 -6.58 -6.90
N VAL A 103 13.98 -6.09 -7.27
CA VAL A 103 13.74 -5.35 -8.52
C VAL A 103 13.68 -3.85 -8.22
N ALA A 104 14.67 -3.06 -8.66
CA ALA A 104 14.62 -1.61 -8.58
C ALA A 104 14.57 -1.00 -9.99
N CYS A 105 13.37 -0.55 -10.37
CA CYS A 105 13.11 -0.05 -11.70
C CYS A 105 12.24 1.22 -11.63
N MET A 106 12.63 2.26 -12.36
CA MET A 106 11.80 3.46 -12.55
C MET A 106 10.38 3.10 -13.00
N MET A 107 10.27 2.22 -14.00
CA MET A 107 9.01 1.71 -14.52
C MET A 107 9.19 0.31 -15.13
N ILE A 108 8.09 -0.43 -15.17
CA ILE A 108 7.97 -1.70 -15.89
C ILE A 108 6.71 -1.63 -16.75
N GLY A 109 6.87 -1.59 -18.07
CA GLY A 109 5.79 -1.50 -19.06
C GLY A 109 5.56 -2.79 -19.85
N ILE A 110 6.27 -3.88 -19.52
CA ILE A 110 6.12 -5.18 -20.20
C ILE A 110 5.33 -6.14 -19.30
N ASN A 111 4.11 -6.50 -19.70
CA ASN A 111 3.22 -7.38 -18.91
C ASN A 111 3.86 -8.74 -18.59
N LYS A 112 4.59 -9.33 -19.54
CA LYS A 112 5.26 -10.63 -19.36
C LYS A 112 6.30 -10.63 -18.23
N ILE A 113 6.87 -9.47 -17.90
CA ILE A 113 7.80 -9.33 -16.78
C ILE A 113 7.03 -9.40 -15.45
N PHE A 114 5.88 -8.75 -15.32
CA PHE A 114 5.02 -8.89 -14.14
C PHE A 114 4.54 -10.33 -13.96
N GLU A 115 4.15 -11.01 -15.05
CA GLU A 115 3.78 -12.42 -15.02
C GLU A 115 4.93 -13.30 -14.52
N ALA A 116 6.15 -13.10 -15.02
CA ALA A 116 7.34 -13.84 -14.58
C ALA A 116 7.64 -13.61 -13.08
N LEU A 117 7.52 -12.37 -12.59
CA LEU A 117 7.69 -12.04 -11.17
C LEU A 117 6.64 -12.72 -10.29
N ILE A 118 5.38 -12.74 -10.73
CA ILE A 118 4.29 -13.44 -10.03
C ILE A 118 4.55 -14.95 -9.99
N VAL A 119 5.01 -15.54 -11.10
CA VAL A 119 5.36 -16.96 -11.16
C VAL A 119 6.51 -17.28 -10.22
N ALA A 120 7.55 -16.43 -10.15
CA ALA A 120 8.65 -16.59 -9.20
C ALA A 120 8.15 -16.53 -7.74
N SER A 121 7.30 -15.56 -7.40
CA SER A 121 6.67 -15.46 -6.07
C SER A 121 5.89 -16.74 -5.71
N LYS A 122 5.10 -17.27 -6.65
CA LYS A 122 4.33 -18.51 -6.46
C LYS A 122 5.19 -19.76 -6.27
N LYS A 123 6.43 -19.75 -6.76
CA LYS A 123 7.43 -20.81 -6.51
C LYS A 123 8.09 -20.71 -5.14
N GLY A 124 7.80 -19.66 -4.36
CA GLY A 124 8.41 -19.40 -3.06
C GLY A 124 9.63 -18.48 -3.08
N VAL A 125 9.97 -17.89 -4.24
CA VAL A 125 11.06 -16.89 -4.34
C VAL A 125 10.61 -15.60 -3.65
N LYS A 126 11.44 -15.04 -2.77
CA LYS A 126 11.14 -13.75 -2.13
C LYS A 126 11.31 -12.61 -3.14
N VAL A 127 10.20 -12.05 -3.61
CA VAL A 127 10.22 -10.93 -4.58
C VAL A 127 9.93 -9.60 -3.87
N ARG A 128 10.80 -8.63 -4.07
CA ARG A 128 10.65 -7.24 -3.61
C ARG A 128 10.82 -6.28 -4.78
N MET A 129 9.98 -5.25 -4.83
CA MET A 129 9.99 -4.28 -5.92
C MET A 129 10.08 -2.85 -5.39
N LEU A 130 10.93 -2.05 -6.01
CA LEU A 130 11.04 -0.62 -5.79
C LEU A 130 10.76 0.12 -7.10
N LEU A 131 9.67 0.88 -7.13
CA LEU A 131 9.15 1.57 -8.32
C LEU A 131 8.97 3.08 -8.10
N ASN A 132 8.85 3.87 -9.18
CA ASN A 132 8.52 5.28 -9.09
C ASN A 132 7.02 5.50 -9.31
N ARG A 133 6.32 6.13 -8.36
CA ARG A 133 4.86 6.31 -8.42
C ARG A 133 4.41 7.08 -9.67
N GLU A 134 5.11 8.15 -10.03
CA GLU A 134 4.74 9.02 -11.16
C GLU A 134 4.75 8.25 -12.48
N HIS A 135 5.74 7.38 -12.67
CA HIS A 135 5.88 6.58 -13.89
C HIS A 135 5.02 5.31 -13.90
N VAL A 136 4.39 4.96 -12.77
CA VAL A 136 3.43 3.85 -12.65
C VAL A 136 1.97 4.33 -12.73
N ASN A 137 1.73 5.65 -12.77
CA ASN A 137 0.38 6.24 -12.69
C ASN A 137 -0.54 5.95 -13.91
N ASN A 138 -0.04 5.26 -14.93
CA ASN A 138 -0.89 4.73 -16.01
C ASN A 138 -1.77 3.58 -15.48
N THR A 139 -3.07 3.63 -15.76
CA THR A 139 -4.10 2.67 -15.35
C THR A 139 -3.68 1.20 -15.53
N HIS A 140 -3.03 0.85 -16.64
CA HIS A 140 -2.59 -0.52 -16.92
C HIS A 140 -1.38 -0.97 -16.08
N MET A 141 -0.41 -0.09 -15.84
CA MET A 141 0.75 -0.43 -15.01
C MET A 141 0.33 -0.56 -13.54
N LEU A 142 -0.55 0.32 -13.08
CA LEU A 142 -1.09 0.28 -11.73
C LEU A 142 -1.90 -0.99 -11.46
N SER A 143 -2.66 -1.51 -12.43
CA SER A 143 -3.37 -2.79 -12.28
C SER A 143 -2.42 -3.96 -12.11
N ASN A 144 -1.32 -4.00 -12.87
CA ASN A 144 -0.31 -5.06 -12.76
C ASN A 144 0.41 -5.01 -11.41
N VAL A 145 0.79 -3.81 -10.95
CA VAL A 145 1.41 -3.63 -9.63
C VAL A 145 0.46 -4.07 -8.51
N ARG A 146 -0.83 -3.72 -8.60
CA ARG A 146 -1.85 -4.20 -7.65
C ARG A 146 -2.01 -5.72 -7.66
N GLU A 147 -1.87 -6.35 -8.81
CA GLU A 147 -1.85 -7.82 -8.90
C GLU A 147 -0.65 -8.40 -8.18
N CYS A 148 0.56 -7.87 -8.41
CA CYS A 148 1.77 -8.29 -7.72
C CYS A 148 1.62 -8.23 -6.19
N ILE A 149 1.09 -7.10 -5.68
CA ILE A 149 0.82 -6.93 -4.25
C ILE A 149 -0.16 -7.99 -3.73
N ARG A 150 -1.23 -8.27 -4.48
CA ARG A 150 -2.23 -9.29 -4.10
C ARG A 150 -1.62 -10.69 -4.05
N GLN A 151 -0.63 -10.97 -4.89
CA GLN A 151 0.10 -12.23 -4.94
C GLN A 151 1.25 -12.29 -3.92
N GLY A 152 1.33 -11.36 -2.97
CA GLY A 152 2.28 -11.37 -1.86
C GLY A 152 3.66 -10.75 -2.17
N ILE A 153 3.82 -10.07 -3.32
CA ILE A 153 5.06 -9.37 -3.64
C ILE A 153 5.12 -8.06 -2.86
N GLU A 154 6.23 -7.82 -2.16
CA GLU A 154 6.42 -6.57 -1.40
C GLU A 154 6.83 -5.46 -2.36
N VAL A 155 5.92 -4.49 -2.58
CA VAL A 155 6.17 -3.36 -3.49
C VAL A 155 6.25 -2.06 -2.69
N GLN A 156 7.36 -1.34 -2.86
CA GLN A 156 7.56 0.02 -2.38
C GLN A 156 7.55 0.98 -3.56
N MET A 157 6.83 2.08 -3.42
CA MET A 157 6.80 3.15 -4.43
C MET A 157 7.47 4.38 -3.84
N TYR A 158 8.44 4.93 -4.57
CA TYR A 158 8.97 6.26 -4.32
C TYR A 158 7.90 7.30 -4.66
N ILE A 159 7.61 8.18 -3.70
CA ILE A 159 6.70 9.30 -3.84
C ILE A 159 7.50 10.55 -3.56
N SER A 160 7.69 11.41 -4.55
CA SER A 160 8.43 12.64 -4.32
C SER A 160 7.62 13.62 -3.47
N HIS A 161 8.25 14.17 -2.44
CA HIS A 161 7.69 15.26 -1.63
C HIS A 161 7.78 16.62 -2.33
N ILE A 162 8.62 16.73 -3.36
CA ILE A 162 8.87 17.94 -4.14
C ILE A 162 8.49 17.65 -5.60
N PRO A 163 7.51 18.34 -6.21
CA PRO A 163 7.05 18.06 -7.58
C PRO A 163 8.18 18.00 -8.62
N GLU A 164 9.19 18.85 -8.46
CA GLU A 164 10.37 18.94 -9.34
C GLU A 164 11.30 17.72 -9.22
N MET A 165 11.16 16.90 -8.16
CA MET A 165 11.98 15.71 -7.88
C MET A 165 11.25 14.38 -8.17
N SER A 166 10.09 14.46 -8.82
CA SER A 166 9.24 13.33 -9.23
C SER A 166 9.97 12.27 -10.06
N SER A 167 10.92 12.65 -10.92
CA SER A 167 11.62 11.74 -11.84
C SER A 167 13.04 11.36 -11.41
N ILE A 168 13.40 11.46 -10.13
CA ILE A 168 14.79 11.18 -9.70
C ILE A 168 15.08 9.67 -9.56
N MET A 169 14.11 8.87 -9.13
CA MET A 169 14.33 7.42 -9.02
C MET A 169 14.34 6.78 -10.42
N HIS A 170 15.54 6.64 -10.97
CA HIS A 170 15.82 6.20 -12.34
C HIS A 170 16.54 4.85 -12.42
N TYR A 171 16.46 4.01 -11.38
CA TYR A 171 17.11 2.70 -11.37
C TYR A 171 16.53 1.75 -12.42
N LYS A 172 17.36 0.81 -12.89
CA LYS A 172 17.09 -0.19 -13.93
C LYS A 172 17.88 -1.46 -13.63
N PHE A 173 17.70 -2.02 -12.44
CA PHE A 173 18.46 -3.20 -12.04
C PHE A 173 17.61 -4.22 -11.29
N ILE A 174 18.03 -5.48 -11.35
CA ILE A 174 17.47 -6.58 -10.58
C ILE A 174 18.63 -7.36 -9.96
N VAL A 175 18.60 -7.51 -8.64
CA VAL A 175 19.52 -8.41 -7.92
C VAL A 175 18.81 -9.73 -7.68
N LYS A 176 19.47 -10.83 -8.04
CA LYS A 176 18.94 -12.18 -7.95
C LYS A 176 19.80 -13.03 -7.00
N ASP A 177 19.13 -13.76 -6.13
CA ASP A 177 19.71 -14.79 -5.25
C ASP A 177 20.94 -14.35 -4.45
N HIS A 178 20.96 -13.08 -4.02
CA HIS A 178 22.04 -12.57 -3.19
C HIS A 178 22.10 -13.32 -1.85
N SER A 179 23.29 -13.81 -1.51
CA SER A 179 23.57 -14.51 -0.25
C SER A 179 24.97 -14.13 0.21
N GLU A 180 25.13 -13.88 1.50
CA GLU A 180 26.42 -13.62 2.13
C GLU A 180 26.68 -14.69 3.20
N SER A 181 27.79 -15.42 3.09
CA SER A 181 28.14 -16.47 4.04
C SER A 181 29.66 -16.64 4.10
N GLY A 182 30.22 -16.60 5.31
CA GLY A 182 31.65 -16.85 5.53
C GLY A 182 32.59 -15.86 4.83
N GLY A 183 32.15 -14.62 4.61
CA GLY A 183 32.95 -13.58 3.92
C GLY A 183 32.87 -13.60 2.39
N TYR A 184 32.11 -14.53 1.81
CA TYR A 184 31.84 -14.57 0.37
C TYR A 184 30.41 -14.11 0.10
N SER A 185 30.26 -13.28 -0.94
CA SER A 185 28.96 -12.89 -1.50
C SER A 185 28.76 -13.62 -2.81
N SER A 186 27.56 -14.14 -3.03
CA SER A 186 27.15 -14.76 -4.28
C SER A 186 25.83 -14.16 -4.72
N GLY A 187 25.60 -14.07 -6.02
CA GLY A 187 24.33 -13.68 -6.61
C GLY A 187 24.53 -13.26 -8.05
N TYR A 188 23.47 -12.74 -8.65
CA TYR A 188 23.50 -12.28 -10.03
C TYR A 188 22.85 -10.91 -10.14
N LEU A 189 23.37 -10.10 -11.04
CA LEU A 189 22.90 -8.75 -11.32
C LEU A 189 22.42 -8.68 -12.76
N PHE A 190 21.24 -8.08 -12.93
CA PHE A 190 20.74 -7.50 -14.17
C PHE A 190 20.86 -5.98 -14.03
N THR A 191 21.50 -5.29 -14.96
CA THR A 191 21.51 -3.82 -15.01
C THR A 191 21.70 -3.34 -16.46
N GLY A 192 21.77 -2.03 -16.69
CA GLY A 192 22.00 -1.46 -18.02
C GLY A 192 21.34 -0.10 -18.21
N SER A 193 21.32 0.36 -19.46
CA SER A 193 20.68 1.62 -19.86
C SER A 193 19.15 1.49 -19.98
N MET A 194 18.66 0.27 -20.18
CA MET A 194 17.31 0.00 -20.64
C MET A 194 16.23 0.18 -19.57
N ASN A 195 15.19 0.97 -19.86
CA ASN A 195 13.92 0.89 -19.14
C ASN A 195 13.15 -0.36 -19.60
N ILE A 196 12.52 -1.10 -18.68
CA ILE A 196 11.78 -2.33 -19.01
C ILE A 196 10.43 -1.98 -19.68
N ASN A 197 10.46 -1.51 -20.93
CA ASN A 197 9.29 -1.12 -21.72
C ASN A 197 9.46 -1.50 -23.20
N ARG A 198 8.36 -1.44 -23.97
CA ARG A 198 8.35 -1.87 -25.38
C ARG A 198 9.23 -1.00 -26.28
N SER A 199 9.23 0.32 -26.08
CA SER A 199 10.02 1.25 -26.91
C SER A 199 11.52 1.04 -26.74
N ALA A 200 11.98 0.74 -25.52
CA ALA A 200 13.39 0.48 -25.25
C ALA A 200 13.93 -0.72 -26.05
N VAL A 201 13.10 -1.75 -26.22
CA VAL A 201 13.45 -2.97 -26.95
C VAL A 201 13.36 -2.79 -28.49
N MET A 202 12.45 -1.94 -28.97
CA MET A 202 12.09 -1.85 -30.40
C MET A 202 12.65 -0.63 -31.14
N GLU A 203 12.84 0.48 -30.43
CA GLU A 203 13.10 1.78 -31.04
C GLU A 203 14.45 2.34 -30.61
N ASN A 204 14.90 2.00 -29.41
CA ASN A 204 16.11 2.56 -28.83
C ASN A 204 17.36 1.70 -29.06
N TYR A 205 18.51 2.31 -28.79
CA TYR A 205 19.80 1.64 -28.68
C TYR A 205 20.10 1.50 -27.20
N GLU A 206 19.95 0.30 -26.67
CA GLU A 206 20.00 0.03 -25.23
C GLU A 206 20.85 -1.21 -24.96
N ASP A 207 21.35 -1.33 -23.75
CA ASP A 207 22.08 -2.49 -23.28
C ASP A 207 21.50 -3.04 -21.98
N ILE A 208 21.70 -4.35 -21.83
CA ILE A 208 21.51 -5.07 -20.59
C ILE A 208 22.83 -5.78 -20.28
N VAL A 209 23.32 -5.60 -19.07
CA VAL A 209 24.48 -6.28 -18.52
C VAL A 209 24.01 -7.28 -17.47
N PHE A 210 24.41 -8.53 -17.68
CA PHE A 210 24.31 -9.60 -16.70
C PHE A 210 25.69 -9.85 -16.09
N SER A 211 25.77 -9.92 -14.77
CA SER A 211 27.03 -10.16 -14.06
C SER A 211 26.83 -11.01 -12.81
N SER A 212 27.72 -11.98 -12.60
CA SER A 212 27.88 -12.75 -11.37
C SER A 212 29.02 -12.25 -10.46
N ASP A 213 29.69 -11.15 -10.83
CA ASP A 213 30.75 -10.53 -10.03
C ASP A 213 30.25 -10.16 -8.62
N GLN A 214 30.85 -10.81 -7.61
CA GLN A 214 30.45 -10.68 -6.21
C GLN A 214 30.48 -9.23 -5.68
N TYR A 215 31.43 -8.41 -6.13
CA TYR A 215 31.60 -7.06 -5.61
C TYR A 215 30.54 -6.12 -6.18
N VAL A 216 30.27 -6.27 -7.48
CA VAL A 216 29.22 -5.49 -8.16
C VAL A 216 27.86 -5.88 -7.62
N VAL A 217 27.55 -7.18 -7.54
CA VAL A 217 26.28 -7.70 -7.02
C VAL A 217 26.04 -7.21 -5.58
N LYS A 218 27.06 -7.31 -4.71
CA LYS A 218 26.97 -6.83 -3.32
C LYS A 218 26.66 -5.34 -3.25
N ALA A 219 27.36 -4.50 -4.02
CA ALA A 219 27.14 -3.06 -4.02
C ALA A 219 25.69 -2.67 -4.41
N PHE A 220 25.15 -3.32 -5.45
CA PHE A 220 23.76 -3.10 -5.87
C PHE A 220 22.76 -3.61 -4.85
N HIS A 221 23.02 -4.76 -4.21
CA HIS A 221 22.17 -5.29 -3.15
C HIS A 221 22.13 -4.36 -1.93
N GLU A 222 23.29 -3.90 -1.45
CA GLU A 222 23.36 -2.97 -0.33
C GLU A 222 22.65 -1.64 -0.63
N ASN A 223 22.78 -1.14 -1.86
CA ASN A 223 22.06 0.05 -2.30
C ASN A 223 20.54 -0.19 -2.32
N PHE A 224 20.08 -1.34 -2.85
CA PHE A 224 18.67 -1.71 -2.82
C PHE A 224 18.13 -1.75 -1.39
N GLU A 225 18.82 -2.42 -0.47
CA GLU A 225 18.43 -2.50 0.94
C GLU A 225 18.28 -1.12 1.58
N LYS A 226 19.25 -0.22 1.36
CA LYS A 226 19.22 1.15 1.88
C LYS A 226 18.01 1.92 1.33
N CYS A 227 17.82 1.94 0.02
CA CYS A 227 16.71 2.65 -0.61
C CYS A 227 15.35 2.08 -0.23
N PHE A 228 15.21 0.76 -0.24
CA PHE A 228 13.96 0.08 0.07
C PHE A 228 13.53 0.34 1.52
N ARG A 229 14.46 0.27 2.48
CA ARG A 229 14.16 0.60 3.89
C ARG A 229 13.80 2.08 4.07
N TYR A 230 14.57 2.98 3.46
CA TYR A 230 14.31 4.41 3.54
C TYR A 230 12.90 4.75 3.03
N ILE A 231 12.55 4.28 1.83
CA ILE A 231 11.24 4.56 1.22
C ILE A 231 10.12 3.89 1.99
N LYS A 232 10.35 2.69 2.54
CA LYS A 232 9.37 2.03 3.41
C LYS A 232 9.07 2.86 4.65
N MET A 233 10.11 3.37 5.33
CA MET A 233 9.96 4.24 6.50
C MET A 233 9.26 5.56 6.13
N GLU A 234 9.62 6.17 5.01
CA GLU A 234 9.01 7.40 4.50
C GLU A 234 7.52 7.20 4.18
N ASN A 235 7.17 6.12 3.48
CA ASN A 235 5.78 5.73 3.20
C ASN A 235 4.98 5.41 4.46
N GLU A 236 5.59 4.76 5.45
CA GLU A 236 4.99 4.51 6.76
C GLU A 236 4.75 5.83 7.51
N SER A 237 5.71 6.76 7.48
CA SER A 237 5.56 8.09 8.09
C SER A 237 4.46 8.93 7.44
N LEU A 238 4.32 8.87 6.11
CA LEU A 238 3.24 9.52 5.36
C LEU A 238 1.87 8.95 5.73
N ASN A 239 1.76 7.63 5.88
CA ASN A 239 0.53 6.98 6.35
C ASN A 239 0.23 7.28 7.83
N GLN A 240 1.25 7.59 8.62
CA GLN A 240 1.15 7.85 10.07
C GLN A 240 1.11 9.33 10.45
N GLN A 241 1.30 10.28 9.53
CA GLN A 241 1.35 11.73 9.85
C GLN A 241 0.15 12.24 10.66
N TRP A 242 -1.00 11.58 10.51
CA TRP A 242 -2.24 11.88 11.23
C TRP A 242 -2.78 10.72 12.07
N LEU A 243 -1.99 9.66 12.26
CA LEU A 243 -2.21 8.65 13.29
C LEU A 243 -1.34 9.04 14.48
N LEU A 244 -1.97 9.70 15.45
CA LEU A 244 -1.29 10.32 16.58
C LEU A 244 -1.10 9.31 17.71
N ASP A 245 0.01 9.43 18.43
CA ASP A 245 0.16 8.75 19.71
C ASP A 245 -0.79 9.37 20.74
N LYS A 246 -1.42 8.52 21.56
CA LYS A 246 -2.35 8.96 22.60
C LYS A 246 -1.69 9.91 23.60
N GLN A 247 -0.43 9.67 23.97
CA GLN A 247 0.29 10.49 24.94
C GLN A 247 0.60 11.87 24.38
N ASP A 248 1.00 11.95 23.11
CA ASP A 248 1.25 13.23 22.44
C ASP A 248 -0.04 14.03 22.27
N LEU A 249 -1.14 13.37 21.90
CA LEU A 249 -2.46 14.01 21.80
C LEU A 249 -2.92 14.60 23.15
N ILE A 250 -2.70 13.88 24.26
CA ILE A 250 -3.02 14.38 25.61
C ILE A 250 -2.10 15.55 25.99
N ARG A 251 -0.81 15.47 25.62
CA ARG A 251 0.18 16.53 25.89
C ARG A 251 -0.23 17.85 25.24
N GLU A 252 -0.58 17.85 23.97
CA GLU A 252 -1.02 19.05 23.24
C GLU A 252 -2.31 19.64 23.83
N ARG A 253 -3.20 18.78 24.34
CA ARG A 253 -4.46 19.19 24.98
C ARG A 253 -4.29 19.75 26.38
N GLN A 254 -3.13 19.62 27.03
CA GLN A 254 -2.93 20.07 28.42
C GLN A 254 -3.29 21.55 28.61
N HIS A 255 -3.06 22.38 27.59
CA HIS A 255 -3.41 23.80 27.64
C HIS A 255 -4.91 24.06 27.81
N ASP A 256 -5.75 23.24 27.18
CA ASP A 256 -7.21 23.36 27.26
C ASP A 256 -7.74 22.57 28.47
N LEU A 257 -7.12 21.43 28.80
CA LEU A 257 -7.45 20.62 29.97
C LEU A 257 -7.09 21.29 31.31
N ALA A 258 -6.25 22.34 31.28
CA ALA A 258 -6.03 23.19 32.43
C ALA A 258 -7.27 24.04 32.81
N ILE A 259 -8.21 24.21 31.87
CA ILE A 259 -9.42 25.03 32.02
C ILE A 259 -10.68 24.14 32.03
N LEU A 260 -10.70 23.11 31.20
CA LEU A 260 -11.81 22.17 31.02
C LEU A 260 -11.43 20.80 31.58
N GLN A 261 -12.35 20.11 32.26
CA GLN A 261 -12.14 18.70 32.60
C GLN A 261 -12.18 17.82 31.34
N GLU A 262 -11.62 16.60 31.43
CA GLU A 262 -11.57 15.68 30.28
C GLU A 262 -12.97 15.36 29.72
N ASP A 263 -13.94 15.11 30.59
CA ASP A 263 -15.34 14.88 30.19
C ASP A 263 -15.97 16.13 29.55
N GLU A 264 -15.66 17.33 30.06
CA GLU A 264 -16.15 18.59 29.51
C GLU A 264 -15.59 18.84 28.10
N TYR A 265 -14.30 18.54 27.90
CA TYR A 265 -13.65 18.61 26.60
C TYR A 265 -14.29 17.63 25.61
N GLN A 266 -14.52 16.38 26.01
CA GLN A 266 -15.20 15.39 25.15
C GLN A 266 -16.63 15.83 24.78
N LYS A 267 -17.40 16.38 25.73
CA LYS A 267 -18.76 16.92 25.48
C LYS A 267 -18.76 18.04 24.43
N ILE A 268 -17.75 18.91 24.44
CA ILE A 268 -17.58 19.96 23.42
C ILE A 268 -17.36 19.35 22.03
N PHE A 269 -16.51 18.33 21.90
CA PHE A 269 -16.27 17.66 20.62
C PHE A 269 -17.51 16.88 20.13
N ILE A 270 -18.24 16.24 21.03
CA ILE A 270 -19.53 15.60 20.71
C ILE A 270 -20.50 16.63 20.12
N PHE A 271 -20.60 17.81 20.76
CA PHE A 271 -21.46 18.89 20.29
C PHE A 271 -21.05 19.39 18.90
N PHE A 272 -19.78 19.71 18.67
CA PHE A 272 -19.35 20.19 17.35
C PHE A 272 -19.41 19.14 16.25
N SER A 273 -19.17 17.86 16.56
CA SER A 273 -19.44 16.77 15.62
C SER A 273 -20.93 16.71 15.24
N SER A 274 -21.85 16.94 16.19
CA SER A 274 -23.30 17.02 15.92
C SER A 274 -23.67 18.27 15.09
N VAL A 275 -23.00 19.41 15.31
CA VAL A 275 -23.14 20.62 14.48
C VAL A 275 -22.70 20.34 13.04
N ILE A 276 -21.53 19.73 12.83
CA ILE A 276 -20.99 19.39 11.51
C ILE A 276 -21.93 18.42 10.79
N GLN A 277 -22.40 17.37 11.48
CA GLN A 277 -23.37 16.41 10.95
C GLN A 277 -24.66 17.12 10.49
N THR A 278 -25.21 17.97 11.34
CA THR A 278 -26.45 18.69 11.06
C THR A 278 -26.30 19.66 9.88
N LEU A 279 -25.18 20.39 9.81
CA LEU A 279 -24.87 21.27 8.68
C LEU A 279 -24.77 20.50 7.37
N GLY A 280 -24.04 19.37 7.38
CA GLY A 280 -23.90 18.50 6.22
C GLY A 280 -25.24 17.96 5.70
N GLU A 281 -26.11 17.53 6.61
CA GLU A 281 -27.48 17.08 6.28
C GLU A 281 -28.33 18.21 5.65
N GLN A 282 -28.29 19.43 6.20
CA GLN A 282 -29.02 20.56 5.61
C GLN A 282 -28.47 20.98 4.25
N LEU A 283 -27.15 20.82 4.04
CA LEU A 283 -26.50 21.06 2.76
C LEU A 283 -26.70 19.91 1.77
N LYS A 284 -27.29 18.78 2.20
CA LYS A 284 -27.50 17.54 1.43
C LYS A 284 -26.21 16.90 0.95
N LEU A 285 -25.18 16.92 1.80
CA LEU A 285 -23.89 16.29 1.52
C LEU A 285 -23.94 14.78 1.79
N ARG A 286 -23.10 14.02 1.08
CA ARG A 286 -22.88 12.60 1.37
C ARG A 286 -22.16 12.42 2.71
N GLN A 287 -22.42 11.33 3.42
CA GLN A 287 -21.80 11.05 4.73
C GLN A 287 -20.26 11.07 4.67
N GLN A 288 -19.65 10.65 3.56
CA GLN A 288 -18.20 10.71 3.38
C GLN A 288 -17.67 12.15 3.47
N VAL A 289 -18.36 13.13 2.89
CA VAL A 289 -17.95 14.54 2.98
C VAL A 289 -18.02 15.05 4.42
N ILE A 290 -19.07 14.67 5.14
CA ILE A 290 -19.30 15.04 6.54
C ILE A 290 -18.23 14.42 7.44
N ALA A 291 -17.88 13.16 7.20
CA ALA A 291 -16.83 12.47 7.93
C ALA A 291 -15.45 13.11 7.69
N THR A 292 -15.11 13.46 6.44
CA THR A 292 -13.85 14.18 6.11
C THR A 292 -13.80 15.53 6.83
N ALA A 293 -14.90 16.29 6.81
CA ALA A 293 -14.99 17.56 7.55
C ALA A 293 -14.80 17.38 9.07
N THR A 294 -15.38 16.32 9.64
CA THR A 294 -15.25 16.02 11.07
C THR A 294 -13.81 15.65 11.44
N VAL A 295 -13.11 14.91 10.58
CA VAL A 295 -11.69 14.58 10.77
C VAL A 295 -10.81 15.82 10.64
N TYR A 296 -11.06 16.72 9.69
CA TYR A 296 -10.34 18.01 9.61
C TYR A 296 -10.48 18.83 10.88
N PHE A 297 -11.71 18.95 11.39
CA PHE A 297 -11.98 19.65 12.64
C PHE A 297 -11.18 19.04 13.81
N LYS A 298 -11.17 17.71 13.92
CA LYS A 298 -10.40 17.00 14.95
C LYS A 298 -8.90 17.14 14.78
N ARG A 299 -8.37 17.04 13.55
CA ARG A 299 -6.95 17.21 13.24
C ARG A 299 -6.44 18.60 13.59
N PHE A 300 -7.24 19.64 13.30
CA PHE A 300 -6.90 21.01 13.65
C PHE A 300 -6.72 21.18 15.16
N TYR A 301 -7.71 20.76 15.97
CA TYR A 301 -7.64 20.86 17.43
C TYR A 301 -6.81 19.76 18.11
N ALA A 302 -6.26 18.81 17.35
CA ALA A 302 -5.25 17.89 17.87
C ALA A 302 -3.89 18.58 18.04
N ARG A 303 -3.61 19.60 17.21
CA ARG A 303 -2.36 20.38 17.24
C ARG A 303 -2.55 21.81 17.77
N ASN A 304 -3.79 22.27 17.89
CA ASN A 304 -4.12 23.64 18.28
C ASN A 304 -5.11 23.68 19.44
N SER A 305 -5.00 24.71 20.28
CA SER A 305 -5.96 24.99 21.34
C SER A 305 -7.29 25.52 20.79
N LEU A 306 -8.39 25.28 21.51
CA LEU A 306 -9.73 25.81 21.23
C LEU A 306 -9.79 27.35 21.15
N LYS A 307 -8.76 28.06 21.66
CA LYS A 307 -8.67 29.52 21.59
C LYS A 307 -8.09 30.06 20.28
N CYS A 308 -7.46 29.20 19.46
CA CYS A 308 -6.75 29.64 18.25
C CYS A 308 -7.74 30.15 17.19
N ILE A 309 -8.78 29.35 16.91
CA ILE A 309 -9.88 29.69 16.02
C ILE A 309 -11.16 29.31 16.73
N ASP A 310 -12.22 30.11 16.60
CA ASP A 310 -13.53 29.75 17.16
C ASP A 310 -14.04 28.46 16.47
N PRO A 311 -14.36 27.39 17.23
CA PRO A 311 -14.99 26.19 16.69
C PRO A 311 -16.26 26.44 15.87
N LEU A 312 -17.02 27.49 16.18
CA LEU A 312 -18.21 27.88 15.41
C LEU A 312 -17.86 28.39 14.00
N LEU A 313 -16.68 28.98 13.80
CA LEU A 313 -16.13 29.35 12.49
C LEU A 313 -15.46 28.16 11.80
N LEU A 314 -14.72 27.34 12.55
CA LEU A 314 -13.97 26.22 11.98
C LEU A 314 -14.88 25.12 11.42
N ALA A 315 -15.95 24.76 12.14
CA ALA A 315 -16.88 23.70 11.72
C ALA A 315 -17.44 23.89 10.29
N PRO A 316 -18.02 25.04 9.91
CA PRO A 316 -18.48 25.26 8.53
C PRO A 316 -17.33 25.37 7.53
N THR A 317 -16.15 25.85 7.95
CA THR A 317 -14.95 25.91 7.11
C THR A 317 -14.45 24.51 6.74
N CYS A 318 -14.44 23.57 7.69
CA CYS A 318 -14.10 22.17 7.41
C CYS A 318 -15.06 21.53 6.41
N ILE A 319 -16.37 21.82 6.50
CA ILE A 319 -17.37 21.36 5.53
C ILE A 319 -17.11 21.97 4.15
N PHE A 320 -16.84 23.27 4.10
CA PHE A 320 -16.54 23.97 2.86
C PHE A 320 -15.33 23.35 2.15
N LEU A 321 -14.22 23.14 2.87
CA LEU A 321 -13.03 22.51 2.31
C LEU A 321 -13.28 21.04 1.90
N ALA A 322 -13.90 20.25 2.77
CA ALA A 322 -14.19 18.83 2.48
C ALA A 322 -15.08 18.66 1.24
N SER A 323 -16.06 19.56 1.04
CA SER A 323 -16.93 19.52 -0.15
C SER A 323 -16.17 19.72 -1.46
N LYS A 324 -15.10 20.52 -1.44
CA LYS A 324 -14.22 20.76 -2.60
C LYS A 324 -13.32 19.55 -2.88
N VAL A 325 -12.82 18.90 -1.82
CA VAL A 325 -11.88 17.76 -1.93
C VAL A 325 -12.58 16.48 -2.39
N GLU A 326 -13.76 16.19 -1.88
CA GLU A 326 -14.52 14.97 -2.19
C GLU A 326 -15.33 15.06 -3.51
N GLU A 327 -15.02 16.06 -4.35
CA GLU A 327 -15.65 16.34 -5.65
C GLU A 327 -17.19 16.42 -5.62
N PHE A 328 -17.78 16.80 -4.47
CA PHE A 328 -19.21 16.95 -4.31
C PHE A 328 -19.69 18.36 -4.69
N GLY A 329 -19.19 18.91 -5.80
CA GLY A 329 -19.58 20.25 -6.28
C GLY A 329 -19.21 21.41 -5.33
N VAL A 330 -19.00 22.60 -5.89
CA VAL A 330 -18.64 23.78 -5.07
C VAL A 330 -19.90 24.32 -4.38
N ILE A 331 -19.93 24.28 -3.05
CA ILE A 331 -20.97 24.96 -2.26
C ILE A 331 -20.82 26.47 -2.46
N SER A 332 -21.89 27.17 -2.84
CA SER A 332 -21.82 28.62 -2.94
C SER A 332 -21.66 29.27 -1.56
N ASN A 333 -20.82 30.30 -1.47
CA ASN A 333 -20.55 31.01 -0.23
C ASN A 333 -21.83 31.52 0.46
N SER A 334 -22.78 32.04 -0.32
CA SER A 334 -24.07 32.53 0.20
C SER A 334 -24.95 31.41 0.77
N ARG A 335 -24.92 30.22 0.16
CA ARG A 335 -25.67 29.06 0.65
C ARG A 335 -25.09 28.56 1.96
N LEU A 336 -23.77 28.45 2.08
CA LEU A 336 -23.11 28.02 3.32
C LEU A 336 -23.48 28.92 4.50
N ILE A 337 -23.34 30.25 4.36
CA ILE A 337 -23.63 31.21 5.42
C ILE A 337 -25.11 31.17 5.83
N THR A 338 -26.03 31.19 4.86
CA THR A 338 -27.48 31.13 5.12
C THR A 338 -27.87 29.84 5.84
N THR A 339 -27.28 28.70 5.46
CA THR A 339 -27.51 27.43 6.14
C THR A 339 -26.95 27.45 7.57
N CYS A 340 -25.75 28.02 7.79
CA CYS A 340 -25.18 28.16 9.14
C CYS A 340 -26.09 28.99 10.05
N GLN A 341 -26.53 30.16 9.58
CA GLN A 341 -27.47 31.02 10.31
C GLN A 341 -28.76 30.29 10.67
N THR A 342 -29.34 29.55 9.73
CA THR A 342 -30.58 28.80 9.92
C THR A 342 -30.40 27.65 10.91
N VAL A 343 -29.32 26.88 10.80
CA VAL A 343 -29.04 25.73 11.67
C VAL A 343 -28.75 26.17 13.10
N ILE A 344 -27.90 27.19 13.28
CA ILE A 344 -27.58 27.70 14.61
C ILE A 344 -28.82 28.26 15.30
N LYS A 345 -29.64 29.03 14.59
CA LYS A 345 -30.88 29.61 15.13
C LYS A 345 -31.94 28.55 15.46
N ASN A 346 -32.22 27.64 14.54
CA ASN A 346 -33.38 26.75 14.65
C ASN A 346 -33.08 25.45 15.40
N LYS A 347 -31.85 24.91 15.27
CA LYS A 347 -31.48 23.63 15.87
C LYS A 347 -30.59 23.78 17.10
N PHE A 348 -29.76 24.81 17.18
CA PHE A 348 -28.81 25.03 18.28
C PHE A 348 -29.04 26.32 19.08
N GLY A 349 -30.26 26.88 19.04
CA GLY A 349 -30.59 28.13 19.74
C GLY A 349 -30.52 28.04 21.28
N TYR A 350 -30.48 26.83 21.85
CA TYR A 350 -30.21 26.62 23.28
C TYR A 350 -28.73 26.81 23.63
N ALA A 351 -27.82 26.59 22.68
CA ALA A 351 -26.38 26.76 22.89
C ALA A 351 -25.93 28.19 22.56
N TYR A 352 -26.48 28.78 21.50
CA TYR A 352 -26.14 30.11 21.02
C TYR A 352 -27.35 31.04 21.03
N SER A 353 -27.30 32.07 21.87
CA SER A 353 -28.34 33.11 21.95
C SER A 353 -28.17 34.20 20.88
N GLN A 354 -26.99 34.31 20.28
CA GLN A 354 -26.67 35.27 19.23
C GLN A 354 -26.73 34.61 17.85
N GLU A 355 -27.06 35.40 16.81
CA GLU A 355 -27.01 34.93 15.43
C GLU A 355 -25.57 34.63 15.00
N PHE A 356 -25.41 33.75 14.00
CA PHE A 356 -24.11 33.35 13.49
C PHE A 356 -23.29 34.59 13.04
N PRO A 357 -22.18 34.92 13.72
CA PRO A 357 -21.54 36.23 13.58
C PRO A 357 -20.61 36.34 12.37
N TYR A 358 -20.24 35.22 11.76
CA TYR A 358 -19.24 35.16 10.71
C TYR A 358 -19.81 35.39 9.31
N ARG A 359 -19.06 36.16 8.52
CA ARG A 359 -19.29 36.38 7.08
C ARG A 359 -18.36 35.52 6.22
N THR A 360 -18.66 35.40 4.93
CA THR A 360 -17.87 34.67 3.93
C THR A 360 -16.37 34.90 4.00
N ASN A 361 -15.92 36.15 4.15
CA ASN A 361 -14.48 36.47 4.16
C ASN A 361 -13.74 35.74 5.30
N HIS A 362 -14.37 35.58 6.47
CA HIS A 362 -13.78 34.86 7.59
C HIS A 362 -13.66 33.36 7.31
N ILE A 363 -14.59 32.77 6.56
CA ILE A 363 -14.50 31.35 6.15
C ILE A 363 -13.35 31.16 5.18
N LEU A 364 -13.19 32.07 4.20
CA LEU A 364 -12.09 32.00 3.25
C LEU A 364 -10.74 32.19 3.93
N GLU A 365 -10.63 33.11 4.88
CA GLU A 365 -9.41 33.29 5.68
C GLU A 365 -9.13 32.06 6.55
N CYS A 366 -10.14 31.56 7.26
CA CYS A 366 -10.03 30.34 8.09
C CYS A 366 -9.64 29.12 7.25
N GLU A 367 -10.07 29.06 5.99
CA GLU A 367 -9.71 27.97 5.07
C GLU A 367 -8.21 27.93 4.79
N PHE A 368 -7.55 29.08 4.58
CA PHE A 368 -6.10 29.12 4.41
C PHE A 368 -5.36 28.58 5.63
N TYR A 369 -5.77 29.01 6.83
CA TYR A 369 -5.19 28.49 8.08
C TYR A 369 -5.44 26.99 8.26
N LEU A 370 -6.63 26.50 7.90
CA LEU A 370 -6.95 25.08 7.96
C LEU A 370 -6.06 24.27 7.01
N LEU A 371 -5.85 24.74 5.77
CA LEU A 371 -4.99 24.08 4.79
C LEU A 371 -3.54 23.97 5.29
N GLU A 372 -3.00 25.06 5.82
CA GLU A 372 -1.65 25.11 6.39
C GLU A 372 -1.51 24.16 7.58
N ASN A 373 -2.46 24.17 8.52
CA ASN A 373 -2.42 23.31 9.71
C ASN A 373 -2.61 21.82 9.39
N LEU A 374 -3.25 21.51 8.26
CA LEU A 374 -3.40 20.14 7.78
C LEU A 374 -2.18 19.67 6.97
N ASP A 375 -1.13 20.49 6.81
CA ASP A 375 0.02 20.23 5.93
C ASP A 375 -0.40 19.85 4.50
N CYS A 376 -1.54 20.39 4.03
CA CYS A 376 -2.20 20.02 2.77
C CYS A 376 -2.56 18.51 2.65
N CYS A 377 -2.65 17.76 3.76
CA CYS A 377 -3.08 16.37 3.80
C CYS A 377 -4.61 16.24 3.70
N LEU A 378 -5.15 16.45 2.50
CA LEU A 378 -6.60 16.52 2.26
C LEU A 378 -7.26 15.15 2.06
N ILE A 379 -6.52 14.13 1.65
CA ILE A 379 -7.11 12.80 1.46
C ILE A 379 -7.29 12.12 2.82
N VAL A 380 -8.55 11.84 3.19
CA VAL A 380 -8.91 11.16 4.44
C VAL A 380 -9.50 9.79 4.13
N TYR A 381 -8.85 8.74 4.62
CA TYR A 381 -9.39 7.38 4.53
C TYR A 381 -10.40 7.16 5.66
N GLN A 382 -11.53 6.54 5.31
CA GLN A 382 -12.67 6.37 6.22
C GLN A 382 -13.10 4.91 6.38
N PRO A 383 -13.67 4.53 7.53
CA PRO A 383 -14.05 3.14 7.85
C PRO A 383 -15.21 2.59 7.01
N TYR A 384 -15.95 3.42 6.27
CA TYR A 384 -17.11 2.98 5.48
C TYR A 384 -16.76 1.96 4.39
N ARG A 385 -15.68 2.21 3.65
CA ARG A 385 -15.24 1.31 2.55
C ARG A 385 -14.78 -0.06 3.06
N PRO A 386 -13.89 -0.16 4.07
CA PRO A 386 -13.53 -1.47 4.62
C PRO A 386 -14.72 -2.15 5.29
N LEU A 387 -15.61 -1.41 5.96
CA LEU A 387 -16.84 -2.01 6.53
C LEU A 387 -17.68 -2.72 5.48
N LEU A 388 -17.89 -2.10 4.32
CA LEU A 388 -18.63 -2.73 3.23
C LEU A 388 -17.99 -4.06 2.83
N GLN A 389 -16.67 -4.07 2.61
CA GLN A 389 -15.90 -5.26 2.23
C GLN A 389 -16.01 -6.39 3.27
N LEU A 390 -15.87 -6.06 4.56
CA LEU A 390 -15.98 -7.03 5.65
C LEU A 390 -17.39 -7.65 5.73
N ILE A 391 -18.44 -6.86 5.49
CA ILE A 391 -19.81 -7.39 5.44
C ILE A 391 -20.03 -8.31 4.24
N GLN A 392 -19.41 -8.03 3.08
CA GLN A 392 -19.51 -8.92 1.91
C GLN A 392 -18.88 -10.28 2.22
N ASP A 393 -17.73 -10.26 2.90
CA ASP A 393 -16.98 -11.46 3.27
C ASP A 393 -17.74 -12.35 4.28
N ILE A 394 -18.46 -11.74 5.23
CA ILE A 394 -19.33 -12.46 6.19
C ILE A 394 -20.55 -13.12 5.51
N GLY A 395 -20.92 -12.71 4.30
CA GLY A 395 -22.09 -13.24 3.58
C GLY A 395 -23.28 -12.29 3.47
N HIS A 396 -23.03 -10.96 3.54
CA HIS A 396 -24.01 -9.90 3.32
C HIS A 396 -25.23 -9.91 4.27
N GLU A 397 -25.06 -9.36 5.47
CA GLU A 397 -26.16 -9.11 6.41
C GLU A 397 -26.56 -7.62 6.44
N GLU A 398 -27.71 -7.27 5.86
CA GLU A 398 -28.18 -5.86 5.73
C GLU A 398 -28.44 -5.18 7.09
N GLN A 399 -28.99 -5.93 8.06
CA GLN A 399 -29.22 -5.43 9.42
C GLN A 399 -27.91 -5.10 10.13
N LEU A 400 -26.91 -5.97 9.98
CA LEU A 400 -25.58 -5.79 10.57
C LEU A 400 -24.87 -4.59 9.94
N LEU A 401 -24.94 -4.45 8.61
CA LEU A 401 -24.41 -3.29 7.89
C LEU A 401 -25.03 -1.99 8.38
N THR A 402 -26.35 -1.94 8.50
CA THR A 402 -27.07 -0.73 8.90
C THR A 402 -26.67 -0.28 10.31
N LEU A 403 -26.58 -1.21 11.27
CA LEU A 403 -26.16 -0.90 12.63
C LEU A 403 -24.67 -0.54 12.69
N ALA A 404 -23.80 -1.32 12.05
CA ALA A 404 -22.36 -1.07 12.03
C ALA A 404 -22.04 0.29 11.38
N TRP A 405 -22.73 0.66 10.30
CA TRP A 405 -22.60 1.96 9.66
C TRP A 405 -22.98 3.11 10.61
N ARG A 406 -24.02 2.92 11.42
CA ARG A 406 -24.45 3.90 12.42
C ARG A 406 -23.42 4.06 13.53
N ILE A 407 -22.88 2.94 14.03
CA ILE A 407 -21.80 2.94 15.04
C ILE A 407 -20.53 3.60 14.48
N VAL A 408 -20.22 3.38 13.20
CA VAL A 408 -19.12 4.08 12.52
C VAL A 408 -19.33 5.60 12.55
N ASN A 409 -20.54 6.10 12.25
CA ASN A 409 -20.83 7.52 12.37
C ASN A 409 -20.65 8.02 13.81
N ASP A 410 -21.04 7.21 14.80
CA ASP A 410 -20.89 7.55 16.20
C ASP A 410 -19.41 7.56 16.65
N SER A 411 -18.59 6.69 16.08
CA SER A 411 -17.15 6.63 16.34
C SER A 411 -16.42 7.94 16.01
N LEU A 412 -16.92 8.70 15.02
CA LEU A 412 -16.40 10.03 14.66
C LEU A 412 -16.60 11.10 15.74
N ARG A 413 -17.38 10.82 16.80
CA ARG A 413 -17.46 11.71 17.96
C ARG A 413 -16.30 11.50 18.93
N THR A 414 -15.66 10.33 18.89
CA THR A 414 -14.47 9.99 19.70
C THR A 414 -13.17 10.33 18.98
N ASP A 415 -12.02 10.07 19.62
CA ASP A 415 -10.69 10.28 19.04
C ASP A 415 -10.19 9.10 18.20
N VAL A 416 -10.96 8.01 18.04
CA VAL A 416 -10.48 6.81 17.33
C VAL A 416 -10.03 7.11 15.89
N SER A 417 -10.65 8.10 15.23
CA SER A 417 -10.26 8.55 13.88
C SER A 417 -8.86 9.17 13.79
N LEU A 418 -8.28 9.60 14.91
CA LEU A 418 -6.92 10.13 15.00
C LEU A 418 -5.93 9.09 15.53
N LEU A 419 -6.40 8.03 16.18
CA LEU A 419 -5.54 7.06 16.89
C LEU A 419 -5.38 5.75 16.12
N TYR A 420 -6.38 5.34 15.33
CA TYR A 420 -6.42 4.02 14.70
C TYR A 420 -6.68 4.10 13.19
N PRO A 421 -6.10 3.18 12.41
CA PRO A 421 -6.43 3.00 11.00
C PRO A 421 -7.92 2.72 10.76
N PRO A 422 -8.50 3.21 9.64
CA PRO A 422 -9.92 3.06 9.34
C PRO A 422 -10.44 1.62 9.29
N TYR A 423 -9.62 0.65 8.86
CA TYR A 423 -10.04 -0.76 8.82
C TYR A 423 -10.20 -1.34 10.23
N GLN A 424 -9.35 -0.95 11.19
CA GLN A 424 -9.47 -1.37 12.59
C GLN A 424 -10.72 -0.77 13.24
N ILE A 425 -11.02 0.50 12.93
CA ILE A 425 -12.25 1.17 13.38
C ILE A 425 -13.48 0.42 12.85
N ALA A 426 -13.47 0.04 11.57
CA ALA A 426 -14.56 -0.72 10.96
C ALA A 426 -14.77 -2.09 11.65
N ILE A 427 -13.70 -2.82 11.94
CA ILE A 427 -13.75 -4.11 12.65
C ILE A 427 -14.30 -3.92 14.08
N GLY A 428 -13.85 -2.89 14.81
CA GLY A 428 -14.35 -2.58 16.15
C GLY A 428 -15.83 -2.22 16.16
N CYS A 429 -16.28 -1.40 15.20
CA CYS A 429 -17.71 -1.06 15.06
C CYS A 429 -18.55 -2.28 14.70
N LEU A 430 -18.02 -3.15 13.83
CA LEU A 430 -18.67 -4.40 13.44
C LEU A 430 -18.80 -5.36 14.62
N GLN A 431 -17.75 -5.48 15.45
CA GLN A 431 -17.78 -6.29 16.66
C GLN A 431 -18.88 -5.83 17.63
N ILE A 432 -19.00 -4.52 17.87
CA ILE A 432 -20.08 -3.96 18.70
C ILE A 432 -21.44 -4.27 18.08
N ALA A 433 -21.60 -4.10 16.77
CA ALA A 433 -22.86 -4.40 16.07
C ALA A 433 -23.26 -5.88 16.21
N CYS A 434 -22.32 -6.81 16.07
CA CYS A 434 -22.55 -8.24 16.27
C CYS A 434 -23.02 -8.55 17.70
N VAL A 435 -22.40 -7.92 18.70
CA VAL A 435 -22.79 -8.11 20.12
C VAL A 435 -24.21 -7.59 20.37
N ILE A 436 -24.56 -6.41 19.85
CA ILE A 436 -25.90 -5.82 20.01
C ILE A 436 -26.97 -6.67 19.32
N LEU A 437 -26.68 -7.19 18.12
CA LEU A 437 -27.61 -8.03 17.34
C LEU A 437 -27.57 -9.50 17.74
N GLN A 438 -26.76 -9.89 18.73
CA GLN A 438 -26.56 -11.28 19.16
C GLN A 438 -26.18 -12.23 18.01
N LYS A 439 -25.36 -11.74 17.07
CA LYS A 439 -24.83 -12.52 15.94
C LYS A 439 -23.50 -13.15 16.31
N ASP A 440 -23.37 -14.46 16.17
CA ASP A 440 -22.13 -15.17 16.47
C ASP A 440 -21.25 -15.31 15.21
N HIS A 441 -20.26 -14.41 15.12
CA HIS A 441 -19.23 -14.41 14.06
C HIS A 441 -17.83 -14.61 14.65
N LYS A 442 -17.70 -15.23 15.83
CA LYS A 442 -16.41 -15.36 16.54
C LYS A 442 -15.33 -16.09 15.73
N ALA A 443 -15.71 -17.14 15.01
CA ALA A 443 -14.78 -17.89 14.16
C ALA A 443 -14.19 -17.00 13.06
N TRP A 444 -15.05 -16.21 12.38
CA TRP A 444 -14.62 -15.27 11.36
C TRP A 444 -13.68 -14.19 11.91
N PHE A 445 -13.98 -13.61 13.09
CA PHE A 445 -13.06 -12.66 13.74
C PHE A 445 -11.71 -13.28 14.11
N ALA A 446 -11.65 -14.58 14.43
CA ALA A 446 -10.41 -15.28 14.76
C ALA A 446 -9.53 -15.59 13.53
N GLU A 447 -10.12 -15.64 12.34
CA GLU A 447 -9.40 -15.82 11.07
C GLU A 447 -8.73 -14.51 10.58
N LEU A 448 -9.16 -13.36 11.11
CA LEU A 448 -8.57 -12.07 10.75
C LEU A 448 -7.16 -11.93 11.34
N ASN A 449 -6.18 -11.64 10.47
CA ASN A 449 -4.82 -11.30 10.89
C ASN A 449 -4.73 -9.84 11.37
N VAL A 450 -5.38 -9.53 12.50
CA VAL A 450 -5.46 -8.19 13.09
C VAL A 450 -5.19 -8.26 14.59
N ASP A 451 -4.54 -7.24 15.12
CA ASP A 451 -4.27 -7.06 16.55
C ASP A 451 -5.58 -6.87 17.34
N ILE A 452 -5.99 -7.93 18.06
CA ILE A 452 -7.24 -7.98 18.83
C ILE A 452 -7.24 -6.96 19.98
N GLU A 453 -6.07 -6.66 20.57
CA GLU A 453 -5.97 -5.71 21.68
C GLU A 453 -6.38 -4.31 21.23
N LYS A 454 -5.91 -3.88 20.05
CA LYS A 454 -6.30 -2.61 19.44
C LYS A 454 -7.78 -2.55 19.10
N ILE A 455 -8.37 -3.64 18.61
CA ILE A 455 -9.82 -3.70 18.35
C ILE A 455 -10.62 -3.52 19.64
N GLN A 456 -10.19 -4.16 20.73
CA GLN A 456 -10.83 -4.00 22.04
C GLN A 456 -10.66 -2.59 22.61
N GLU A 457 -9.54 -1.90 22.34
CA GLU A 457 -9.36 -0.49 22.70
C GLU A 457 -10.35 0.41 21.98
N ILE A 458 -10.48 0.25 20.66
CA ILE A 458 -11.48 0.98 19.85
C ILE A 458 -12.88 0.74 20.40
N ALA A 459 -13.24 -0.51 20.69
CA ALA A 459 -14.54 -0.86 21.22
C ALA A 459 -14.81 -0.18 22.58
N ARG A 460 -13.80 -0.13 23.47
CA ARG A 460 -13.87 0.59 24.74
C ARG A 460 -14.13 2.09 24.56
N TYR A 461 -13.45 2.76 23.61
CA TYR A 461 -13.72 4.18 23.33
C TYR A 461 -15.17 4.43 22.92
N ILE A 462 -15.72 3.57 22.05
CA ILE A 462 -17.10 3.71 21.56
C ILE A 462 -18.12 3.38 22.67
N ILE A 463 -17.87 2.37 23.49
CA ILE A 463 -18.74 2.03 24.63
C ILE A 463 -18.73 3.18 25.66
N ASN A 464 -17.56 3.72 25.97
CA ASN A 464 -17.43 4.87 26.87
C ASN A 464 -18.19 6.09 26.34
N LEU A 465 -18.15 6.33 25.02
CA LEU A 465 -18.99 7.35 24.39
C LEU A 465 -20.48 7.11 24.68
N PHE A 466 -20.98 5.87 24.52
CA PHE A 466 -22.38 5.57 24.78
C PHE A 466 -22.77 5.74 26.25
N GLU A 467 -21.89 5.40 27.19
CA GLU A 467 -22.13 5.65 28.63
C GLU A 467 -22.15 7.15 28.96
N LEU A 468 -21.21 7.92 28.41
CA LEU A 468 -21.22 9.37 28.55
C LEU A 468 -22.49 9.98 27.96
N TRP A 469 -22.94 9.50 26.81
CA TRP A 469 -24.12 10.03 26.14
C TRP A 469 -25.42 9.76 26.93
N LYS A 470 -25.51 8.66 27.69
CA LYS A 470 -26.65 8.40 28.58
C LYS A 470 -26.78 9.44 29.70
N THR A 471 -25.66 9.97 30.17
CA THR A 471 -25.61 10.90 31.32
C THR A 471 -25.61 12.37 30.90
N TYR A 472 -25.28 12.66 29.63
CA TYR A 472 -25.12 14.01 29.12
C TYR A 472 -26.45 14.62 28.63
N ASP A 473 -26.92 15.69 29.29
CA ASP A 473 -28.03 16.51 28.80
C ASP A 473 -27.50 17.74 28.06
N GLU A 474 -27.25 17.56 26.75
CA GLU A 474 -26.65 18.57 25.88
C GLU A 474 -27.34 19.93 25.99
N LYS A 475 -28.68 19.96 26.08
CA LYS A 475 -29.43 21.22 26.09
C LYS A 475 -29.22 22.05 27.36
N LYS A 476 -28.94 21.41 28.49
CA LYS A 476 -28.75 22.09 29.77
C LYS A 476 -27.28 22.44 30.02
N GLU A 477 -26.37 21.57 29.60
CA GLU A 477 -24.96 21.68 29.96
C GLU A 477 -24.14 22.52 28.98
N ILE A 478 -24.45 22.47 27.67
CA ILE A 478 -23.56 23.01 26.64
C ILE A 478 -23.32 24.52 26.75
N GLN A 479 -24.33 25.29 27.14
CA GLN A 479 -24.19 26.75 27.25
C GLN A 479 -23.15 27.14 28.31
N GLY A 480 -23.13 26.41 29.43
CA GLY A 480 -22.12 26.58 30.47
C GLY A 480 -20.73 26.15 30.01
N LEU A 481 -20.63 25.04 29.28
CA LEU A 481 -19.37 24.52 28.74
C LEU A 481 -18.75 25.46 27.71
N LEU A 482 -19.55 25.99 26.77
CA LEU A 482 -19.10 26.99 25.80
C LEU A 482 -18.67 28.30 26.49
N GLY A 483 -19.27 28.64 27.63
CA GLY A 483 -18.85 29.78 28.45
C GLY A 483 -17.48 29.62 29.10
N LYS A 484 -17.09 28.38 29.45
CA LYS A 484 -15.77 28.04 30.01
C LYS A 484 -14.66 27.92 28.96
N MET A 485 -15.02 27.76 27.69
CA MET A 485 -14.07 27.57 26.60
C MET A 485 -13.08 28.74 26.52
N PRO A 486 -11.77 28.48 26.35
CA PRO A 486 -10.78 29.54 26.29
C PRO A 486 -11.02 30.43 25.07
N LYS A 487 -11.08 31.75 25.30
CA LYS A 487 -11.37 32.73 24.24
C LYS A 487 -10.06 33.29 23.64
N PRO A 488 -10.06 33.65 22.34
CA PRO A 488 -8.93 34.33 21.73
C PRO A 488 -8.63 35.63 22.49
N LYS A 489 -7.34 35.93 22.73
CA LYS A 489 -6.96 37.24 23.28
C LYS A 489 -7.20 38.30 22.20
N PRO A 490 -7.97 39.37 22.46
CA PRO A 490 -8.10 40.45 21.51
C PRO A 490 -6.73 41.08 21.26
N ALA A 491 -6.48 41.49 20.02
CA ALA A 491 -5.26 42.24 19.70
C ALA A 491 -5.18 43.47 20.61
N PRO A 492 -3.99 43.82 21.13
CA PRO A 492 -3.85 45.04 21.92
C PRO A 492 -4.32 46.21 21.05
N GLN A 493 -5.28 46.98 21.56
CA GLN A 493 -5.72 48.22 20.90
C GLN A 493 -4.49 49.11 20.74
N ARG A 494 -4.08 49.33 19.49
CA ARG A 494 -3.01 50.26 19.13
C ARG A 494 -3.52 51.69 19.13
#